data_AF-A0A957VD58-F1
#
_entry.id   AF-A0A957VD58-F1
#
_cell.length_a   1.000
_cell.length_b   1.000
_cell.length_c   1.000
_cell.angle_alpha   90.00
_cell.angle_beta   90.00
_cell.angle_gamma   90.00
#
_symmetry.space_group_name_H-M   'P 1'
#
loop_
_entity.id
_entity.type
_entity.pdbx_description
1 polymer ?
#
loop_
_entity_poly.entity_id
_entity_poly.type
_entity_poly.pdbx_seq_one_letter_code
_entity_poly.pdbx_strand_id
1 'polypeptide(L)'
;DYNIEFSLLAPDRKQYIIADLPLSPVYPTSQWRNTETVGTAYRFRVPATAPAGQYQILASVIDPDKGRAVGDFVTLGNLQVEVHERNFTLPQDVVPVSAYIDDQIELVGYRLDDETTRAEETFGLTLYWRSLNPAAANYTVFVHAVGPDTVMRGQWDSMPVNGTAPTSGWLPGEVIEDHYEIPMAKDAPAWKYDIFVGMYDPDTGERLPLSSQFAPVSDSRVWLSRVQVVE
;
A
#
# COMPACT_ATOMS: atom_id res chain seq x y z
N ASP A 1 6.40 33.70 3.10
CA ASP A 1 5.68 32.79 4.02
C ASP A 1 6.63 31.74 4.54
N TYR A 2 6.37 31.15 5.70
CA TYR A 2 7.24 30.12 6.26
C TYR A 2 6.83 28.72 5.82
N ASN A 3 7.82 27.83 5.80
CA ASN A 3 7.63 26.40 5.66
C ASN A 3 7.73 25.70 7.03
N ILE A 4 7.26 24.47 7.08
CA ILE A 4 7.52 23.51 8.13
C ILE A 4 8.30 22.34 7.54
N GLU A 5 9.43 22.03 8.15
CA GLU A 5 10.22 20.85 7.85
C GLU A 5 9.93 19.79 8.90
N PHE A 6 9.60 18.57 8.45
CA PHE A 6 9.54 17.39 9.29
C PHE A 6 10.78 16.53 9.07
N SER A 7 11.36 16.06 10.17
CA SER A 7 12.54 15.20 10.14
C SER A 7 12.37 14.01 11.09
N LEU A 8 12.94 12.86 10.72
CA LEU A 8 13.11 11.70 11.60
C LEU A 8 14.55 11.69 12.13
N LEU A 9 14.70 11.68 13.45
CA LEU A 9 15.99 11.50 14.12
C LEU A 9 16.14 10.05 14.57
N ALA A 10 17.09 9.33 13.98
CA ALA A 10 17.40 7.95 14.32
C ALA A 10 18.20 7.84 15.65
N PRO A 11 18.27 6.64 16.27
CA PRO A 11 19.06 6.41 17.48
C PRO A 11 20.56 6.72 17.34
N ASP A 12 21.11 6.56 16.14
CA ASP A 12 22.49 6.90 15.78
C ASP A 12 22.70 8.42 15.55
N ARG A 13 21.66 9.22 15.81
CA ARG A 13 21.57 10.68 15.58
C ARG A 13 21.63 11.11 14.12
N LYS A 14 21.46 10.18 13.18
CA LYS A 14 21.26 10.55 11.78
C LYS A 14 19.86 11.13 11.60
N GLN A 15 19.79 12.31 11.00
CA GLN A 15 18.53 12.99 10.70
C GLN A 15 18.15 12.76 9.24
N TYR A 16 16.89 12.46 9.00
CA TYR A 16 16.29 12.27 7.69
C TYR A 16 15.18 13.30 7.51
N ILE A 17 15.36 14.26 6.61
CA ILE A 17 14.29 15.18 6.22
C ILE A 17 13.26 14.38 5.42
N ILE A 18 12.01 14.41 5.88
CA ILE A 18 10.91 13.62 5.29
C ILE A 18 9.83 14.49 4.65
N ALA A 19 9.80 15.78 4.97
CA ALA A 19 8.93 16.75 4.31
C ALA A 19 9.44 18.17 4.52
N ASP A 20 9.28 19.01 3.51
CA ASP A 20 9.41 20.47 3.57
C ASP A 20 8.19 21.05 2.84
N LEU A 21 7.26 21.62 3.61
CA LEU A 21 5.93 22.00 3.15
C LEU A 21 5.57 23.42 3.64
N PRO A 22 4.66 24.14 2.99
CA PRO A 22 4.15 25.39 3.55
C PRO A 22 3.61 25.19 4.97
N LEU A 23 3.98 26.05 5.94
CA LEU A 23 3.54 25.95 7.35
C LEU A 23 2.02 26.09 7.52
N SER A 24 1.36 26.69 6.52
CA SER A 24 -0.09 26.63 6.39
C SER A 24 -0.47 26.74 4.91
N PRO A 25 -0.76 25.60 4.26
CA PRO A 25 -1.02 25.57 2.81
C PRO A 25 -2.25 26.35 2.38
N VAL A 26 -3.28 26.40 3.23
CA VAL A 26 -4.57 27.05 2.91
C VAL A 26 -4.64 28.47 3.46
N TYR A 27 -3.89 28.80 4.51
CA TYR A 27 -3.93 30.10 5.18
C TYR A 27 -2.50 30.61 5.47
N PRO A 28 -1.84 31.25 4.49
CA PRO A 28 -0.42 31.59 4.56
C PRO A 28 -0.04 32.43 5.77
N THR A 29 1.17 32.24 6.28
CA THR A 29 1.71 32.89 7.48
C THR A 29 1.72 34.43 7.43
N SER A 30 1.80 35.01 6.23
CA SER A 30 1.72 36.45 5.98
C SER A 30 0.36 37.06 6.30
N GLN A 31 -0.69 36.25 6.39
CA GLN A 31 -2.05 36.68 6.72
C GLN A 31 -2.36 36.54 8.21
N TRP A 32 -1.48 35.87 8.97
CA TRP A 32 -1.71 35.61 10.38
C TRP A 32 -1.74 36.90 11.19
N ARG A 33 -2.64 36.94 12.15
CA ARG A 33 -2.77 38.05 13.10
C ARG A 33 -2.02 37.75 14.38
N ASN A 34 -1.62 38.80 15.09
CA ASN A 34 -1.03 38.65 16.42
C ASN A 34 -1.93 37.80 17.31
N THR A 35 -1.35 36.80 17.99
CA THR A 35 -2.01 35.85 18.90
C THR A 35 -2.99 34.87 18.25
N GLU A 36 -3.06 34.82 16.92
CA GLU A 36 -3.89 33.85 16.20
C GLU A 36 -3.32 32.43 16.33
N THR A 37 -4.21 31.46 16.55
CA THR A 37 -3.87 30.03 16.54
C THR A 37 -4.40 29.39 15.26
N VAL A 38 -3.51 28.80 14.47
CA VAL A 38 -3.84 28.14 13.22
C VAL A 38 -3.52 26.65 13.35
N GLY A 39 -4.51 25.79 13.10
CA GLY A 39 -4.36 24.34 13.08
C GLY A 39 -4.23 23.82 11.66
N THR A 40 -3.21 22.99 11.42
CA THR A 40 -2.96 22.35 10.12
C THR A 40 -2.64 20.87 10.33
N ALA A 41 -2.97 20.05 9.33
CA ALA A 41 -2.68 18.63 9.34
C ALA A 41 -1.75 18.30 8.17
N TYR A 42 -0.75 17.48 8.45
CA TYR A 42 0.23 17.03 7.47
C TYR A 42 0.21 15.52 7.36
N ARG A 43 0.42 15.03 6.14
CA ARG A 43 0.74 13.63 5.87
C ARG A 43 2.14 13.60 5.29
N PHE A 44 3.00 12.81 5.90
CA PHE A 44 4.35 12.55 5.40
C PHE A 44 4.61 11.05 5.44
N ARG A 45 5.59 10.60 4.66
CA ARG A 45 5.93 9.18 4.58
C ARG A 45 7.29 8.93 5.17
N VAL A 46 7.40 7.80 5.85
CA VAL A 46 8.69 7.23 6.20
C VAL A 46 9.29 6.67 4.90
N PRO A 47 10.53 7.05 4.53
CA PRO A 47 11.18 6.47 3.37
C PRO A 47 11.28 4.94 3.48
N ALA A 48 11.03 4.20 2.40
CA ALA A 48 11.13 2.74 2.38
C ALA A 48 12.52 2.21 2.81
N THR A 49 13.56 3.02 2.64
CA THR A 49 14.94 2.74 3.00
C THR A 49 15.27 3.08 4.46
N ALA A 50 14.33 3.62 5.24
CA ALA A 50 14.55 3.93 6.65
C ALA A 50 14.78 2.62 7.43
N PRO A 51 15.91 2.49 8.16
CA PRO A 51 16.14 1.33 9.00
C PRO A 51 15.06 1.15 10.07
N ALA A 52 14.79 -0.10 10.46
CA ALA A 52 13.97 -0.37 11.64
C ALA A 52 14.57 0.28 12.89
N GLY A 53 13.71 0.80 13.76
CA GLY A 53 14.15 1.44 15.00
C GLY A 53 13.18 2.49 15.50
N GLN A 54 13.51 3.04 16.68
CA GLN A 54 12.75 4.11 17.30
C GLN A 54 13.31 5.46 16.88
N TYR A 55 12.49 6.26 16.19
CA TYR A 55 12.84 7.60 15.74
C TYR A 55 12.13 8.65 16.59
N GLN A 56 12.72 9.84 16.69
CA GLN A 56 11.99 11.03 17.14
C GLN A 56 11.50 11.80 15.91
N ILE A 57 10.24 12.24 15.94
CA ILE A 57 9.69 13.15 14.92
C ILE A 57 10.01 14.57 15.37
N LEU A 58 10.76 15.29 14.54
CA LEU A 58 11.11 16.68 14.75
C LEU A 58 10.36 17.56 13.75
N ALA A 59 9.99 18.76 14.19
CA ALA A 59 9.44 19.81 13.34
C ALA A 59 10.21 21.12 13.51
N SER A 60 10.56 21.76 12.40
CA SER A 60 11.24 23.06 12.37
C SER A 60 10.48 24.02 11.47
N VAL A 61 10.31 25.27 11.90
CA VAL A 61 9.80 26.33 11.02
C VAL A 61 10.97 26.86 10.20
N ILE A 62 10.84 26.90 8.88
CA ILE A 62 11.89 27.33 7.96
C ILE A 62 11.49 28.64 7.29
N ASP A 63 12.43 29.59 7.22
CA ASP A 63 12.35 30.76 6.34
C ASP A 63 12.90 30.34 4.96
N PRO A 64 12.03 30.10 3.96
CA PRO A 64 12.47 29.57 2.67
C PRO A 64 13.32 30.59 1.90
N ASP A 65 13.12 31.89 2.12
CA ASP A 65 13.90 32.95 1.45
C ASP A 65 15.34 32.98 1.95
N LYS A 66 15.55 32.60 3.22
CA LYS A 66 16.88 32.53 3.84
C LYS A 66 17.47 31.11 3.88
N GLY A 67 16.69 30.09 3.56
CA GLY A 67 17.08 28.68 3.60
C GLY A 67 17.53 28.21 4.99
N ARG A 68 16.91 28.72 6.07
CA ARG A 68 17.30 28.36 7.45
C ARG A 68 16.12 28.31 8.40
N ALA A 69 16.29 27.55 9.48
CA ALA A 69 15.32 27.45 10.56
C ALA A 69 15.12 28.79 11.29
N VAL A 70 13.87 29.00 11.71
CA VAL A 70 13.41 30.10 12.54
C VAL A 70 13.15 29.56 13.94
N GLY A 71 14.15 29.67 14.80
CA GLY A 71 14.12 29.12 16.15
C GLY A 71 14.58 27.67 16.23
N ASP A 72 14.29 27.05 17.36
CA ASP A 72 14.64 25.65 17.63
C ASP A 72 13.59 24.69 17.06
N PHE A 73 14.02 23.46 16.77
CA PHE A 73 13.09 22.39 16.44
C PHE A 73 12.28 21.96 17.66
N VAL A 74 11.10 21.39 17.42
CA VAL A 74 10.26 20.77 18.45
C VAL A 74 10.19 19.27 18.19
N THR A 75 10.33 18.46 19.24
CA THR A 75 10.04 17.04 19.19
C THR A 75 8.54 16.82 19.32
N LEU A 76 7.91 16.29 18.28
CA LEU A 76 6.47 16.01 18.25
C LEU A 76 6.11 14.67 18.90
N GLY A 77 7.05 13.72 18.91
CA GLY A 77 6.83 12.40 19.49
C GLY A 77 7.85 11.38 19.01
N ASN A 78 7.57 10.11 19.32
CA ASN A 78 8.38 8.98 18.88
C ASN A 78 7.62 8.18 17.84
N LEU A 79 8.35 7.61 16.88
CA LEU A 79 7.85 6.73 15.83
C LEU A 79 8.65 5.44 15.85
N GLN A 80 7.97 4.31 16.05
CA GLN A 80 8.60 3.01 15.84
C GLN A 80 8.48 2.67 14.36
N VAL A 81 9.62 2.52 13.68
CA VAL A 81 9.68 2.01 12.31
C VAL A 81 9.95 0.53 12.41
N GLU A 82 9.02 -0.26 11.87
CA GLU A 82 9.16 -1.69 11.70
C GLU A 82 9.40 -1.99 10.23
N VAL A 83 10.29 -2.93 9.96
CA VAL A 83 10.59 -3.39 8.61
C VAL A 83 10.22 -4.86 8.56
N HIS A 84 9.37 -5.23 7.61
CA HIS A 84 9.07 -6.63 7.35
C HIS A 84 10.31 -7.32 6.79
N GLU A 85 10.35 -8.65 6.90
CA GLU A 85 11.41 -9.43 6.31
C GLU A 85 11.49 -9.16 4.80
N ARG A 86 12.64 -8.65 4.35
CA ARG A 86 12.86 -8.31 2.94
C ARG A 86 13.26 -9.57 2.19
N ASN A 87 12.39 -10.08 1.32
CA ASN A 87 12.71 -11.20 0.43
C ASN A 87 12.87 -10.69 -1.01
N PHE A 88 13.80 -11.27 -1.76
CA PHE A 88 14.05 -10.91 -3.17
C PHE A 88 14.01 -12.15 -4.08
N THR A 89 13.71 -13.32 -3.50
CA THR A 89 13.66 -14.59 -4.20
C THR A 89 12.21 -15.01 -4.33
N LEU A 90 11.78 -15.25 -5.57
CA LEU A 90 10.48 -15.83 -5.85
C LEU A 90 10.51 -17.35 -5.58
N PRO A 91 9.50 -17.92 -4.90
CA PRO A 91 9.37 -19.38 -4.81
C PRO A 91 9.26 -20.05 -6.18
N GLN A 92 9.64 -21.32 -6.28
CA GLN A 92 9.63 -22.05 -7.56
C GLN A 92 8.26 -22.62 -7.93
N ASP A 93 7.35 -22.73 -6.97
CA ASP A 93 6.02 -23.35 -7.06
C ASP A 93 4.91 -22.35 -7.43
N VAL A 94 5.27 -21.19 -7.99
CA VAL A 94 4.29 -20.14 -8.34
C VAL A 94 3.69 -20.35 -9.73
N VAL A 95 2.40 -20.07 -9.87
CA VAL A 95 1.75 -19.95 -11.19
C VAL A 95 2.01 -18.54 -11.73
N PRO A 96 2.72 -18.38 -12.86
CA PRO A 96 3.11 -17.07 -13.36
C PRO A 96 1.92 -16.30 -13.94
N VAL A 97 1.89 -14.98 -13.69
CA VAL A 97 0.89 -14.04 -14.21
C VAL A 97 1.54 -12.87 -14.95
N SER A 98 2.64 -12.33 -14.39
CA SER A 98 3.34 -11.13 -14.88
C SER A 98 2.37 -10.02 -15.28
N ALA A 99 1.60 -9.52 -14.31
CA ALA A 99 0.75 -8.34 -14.48
C ALA A 99 1.42 -7.10 -13.89
N TYR A 100 1.50 -6.02 -14.66
CA TYR A 100 2.12 -4.75 -14.29
C TYR A 100 1.03 -3.76 -13.91
N ILE A 101 1.10 -3.25 -12.68
CA ILE A 101 0.16 -2.30 -12.09
C ILE A 101 0.86 -0.95 -12.00
N ASP A 102 0.33 0.02 -12.76
CA ASP A 102 0.81 1.40 -12.84
C ASP A 102 2.34 1.54 -13.03
N ASP A 103 2.96 0.56 -13.72
CA ASP A 103 4.41 0.42 -13.96
C ASP A 103 5.29 0.45 -12.69
N GLN A 104 4.70 0.28 -11.50
CA GLN A 104 5.38 0.36 -10.20
C GLN A 104 5.45 -0.99 -9.50
N ILE A 105 4.44 -1.84 -9.72
CA ILE A 105 4.28 -3.13 -9.04
C ILE A 105 4.00 -4.21 -10.10
N GLU A 106 4.62 -5.37 -9.95
CA GLU A 106 4.34 -6.56 -10.72
C GLU A 106 3.62 -7.59 -9.83
N LEU A 107 2.44 -8.07 -10.23
CA LEU A 107 1.93 -9.36 -9.77
C LEU A 107 2.68 -10.46 -10.53
N VAL A 108 3.69 -11.03 -9.89
CA VAL A 108 4.57 -12.01 -10.52
C VAL A 108 3.82 -13.31 -10.75
N GLY A 109 3.07 -13.74 -9.74
CA GLY A 109 2.30 -14.98 -9.78
C GLY A 109 1.44 -15.18 -8.53
N TYR A 110 0.85 -16.36 -8.42
CA TYR A 110 0.03 -16.74 -7.28
C TYR A 110 0.16 -18.24 -6.98
N ARG A 111 -0.33 -18.62 -5.80
CA ARG A 111 -0.64 -19.99 -5.41
C ARG A 111 -2.05 -20.03 -4.84
N LEU A 112 -2.79 -21.07 -5.20
CA LEU A 112 -4.11 -21.33 -4.65
C LEU A 112 -4.01 -22.62 -3.83
N ASP A 113 -4.47 -22.59 -2.58
CA ASP A 113 -4.30 -23.72 -1.67
C ASP A 113 -5.20 -24.89 -2.08
N ASP A 114 -6.46 -24.60 -2.41
CA ASP A 114 -7.44 -25.56 -2.92
C ASP A 114 -8.25 -24.95 -4.06
N GLU A 115 -8.49 -25.74 -5.12
CA GLU A 115 -9.36 -25.34 -6.24
C GLU A 115 -10.85 -25.55 -5.94
N THR A 116 -11.20 -26.04 -4.74
CA THR A 116 -12.57 -26.33 -4.32
C THR A 116 -12.89 -25.72 -2.96
N THR A 117 -14.10 -25.18 -2.80
CA THR A 117 -14.62 -24.64 -1.53
C THR A 117 -16.14 -24.84 -1.44
N ARG A 118 -16.78 -24.42 -0.35
CA ARG A 118 -18.25 -24.37 -0.21
C ARG A 118 -18.75 -22.97 0.06
N ALA A 119 -20.06 -22.79 -0.04
CA ALA A 119 -20.71 -21.61 0.49
C ALA A 119 -20.44 -21.48 2.00
N GLU A 120 -20.26 -20.25 2.49
CA GLU A 120 -19.89 -19.92 3.89
C GLU A 120 -18.49 -20.40 4.34
N GLU A 121 -17.69 -21.03 3.46
CA GLU A 121 -16.28 -21.35 3.69
C GLU A 121 -15.35 -20.30 3.06
N THR A 122 -14.05 -20.41 3.33
CA THR A 122 -13.01 -19.62 2.67
C THR A 122 -12.20 -20.48 1.71
N PHE A 123 -11.45 -19.84 0.81
CA PHE A 123 -10.35 -20.48 0.10
C PHE A 123 -9.08 -19.64 0.25
N GLY A 124 -7.94 -20.34 0.38
CA GLY A 124 -6.62 -19.72 0.53
C GLY A 124 -6.03 -19.30 -0.82
N LEU A 125 -5.62 -18.04 -0.93
CA LEU A 125 -4.93 -17.47 -2.08
C LEU A 125 -3.68 -16.74 -1.60
N THR A 126 -2.52 -17.16 -2.10
CA THR A 126 -1.26 -16.44 -1.91
C THR A 126 -0.89 -15.69 -3.18
N LEU A 127 -0.69 -14.37 -3.08
CA LEU A 127 -0.23 -13.51 -4.16
C LEU A 127 1.25 -13.17 -3.97
N TYR A 128 2.00 -13.19 -5.07
CA TYR A 128 3.42 -12.83 -5.08
C TYR A 128 3.63 -11.54 -5.86
N TRP A 129 3.88 -10.47 -5.12
CA TRP A 129 4.13 -9.15 -5.69
C TRP A 129 5.63 -8.90 -5.82
N ARG A 130 6.03 -8.11 -6.80
CA ARG A 130 7.36 -7.54 -6.90
C ARG A 130 7.28 -6.03 -7.05
N SER A 131 8.02 -5.31 -6.22
CA SER A 131 8.19 -3.86 -6.43
C SER A 131 9.16 -3.63 -7.58
N LEU A 132 8.73 -2.85 -8.58
CA LEU A 132 9.60 -2.35 -9.64
C LEU A 132 10.24 -1.03 -9.20
N ASN A 133 9.43 -0.20 -8.52
CA ASN A 133 9.81 1.07 -7.91
C ASN A 133 9.04 1.27 -6.60
N PRO A 134 9.49 2.16 -5.70
CA PRO A 134 8.71 2.52 -4.52
C PRO A 134 7.34 3.08 -4.94
N ALA A 135 6.27 2.52 -4.39
CA ALA A 135 4.93 2.88 -4.80
C ALA A 135 4.55 4.32 -4.41
N ALA A 136 3.79 4.98 -5.28
CA ALA A 136 3.35 6.35 -5.08
C ALA A 136 2.27 6.49 -4.00
N ALA A 137 1.66 5.41 -3.51
CA ALA A 137 0.81 5.38 -2.31
C ALA A 137 0.81 4.00 -1.62
N ASN A 138 0.05 3.89 -0.53
CA ASN A 138 -0.27 2.63 0.13
C ASN A 138 -1.57 2.10 -0.46
N TYR A 139 -1.44 1.23 -1.46
CA TYR A 139 -2.56 0.68 -2.19
C TYR A 139 -3.20 -0.48 -1.44
N THR A 140 -4.50 -0.66 -1.67
CA THR A 140 -5.27 -1.80 -1.19
C THR A 140 -5.40 -2.81 -2.31
N VAL A 141 -5.12 -4.07 -2.03
CA VAL A 141 -5.38 -5.20 -2.92
C VAL A 141 -6.84 -5.59 -2.77
N PHE A 142 -7.51 -5.84 -3.89
CA PHE A 142 -8.82 -6.48 -3.90
C PHE A 142 -8.74 -7.84 -4.60
N VAL A 143 -9.51 -8.79 -4.09
CA VAL A 143 -9.74 -10.11 -4.69
C VAL A 143 -11.24 -10.28 -4.89
N HIS A 144 -11.67 -10.69 -6.08
CA HIS A 144 -13.07 -10.94 -6.40
C HIS A 144 -13.27 -12.34 -6.93
N ALA A 145 -14.20 -13.10 -6.35
CA ALA A 145 -14.72 -14.34 -6.90
C ALA A 145 -16.07 -14.08 -7.59
N VAL A 146 -16.11 -14.21 -8.91
CA VAL A 146 -17.25 -13.80 -9.75
C VAL A 146 -17.91 -15.02 -10.39
N GLY A 147 -19.22 -15.15 -10.20
CA GLY A 147 -20.04 -16.23 -10.72
C GLY A 147 -20.38 -16.09 -12.21
N PRO A 148 -21.10 -17.07 -12.79
CA PRO A 148 -21.45 -17.10 -14.21
C PRO A 148 -22.45 -16.02 -14.60
N ASP A 149 -23.23 -15.54 -13.64
CA ASP A 149 -24.18 -14.44 -13.72
C ASP A 149 -23.50 -13.06 -13.59
N THR A 150 -22.15 -13.03 -13.60
CA THR A 150 -21.32 -11.85 -13.34
C THR A 150 -21.48 -11.26 -11.93
N VAL A 151 -22.14 -11.98 -11.02
CA VAL A 151 -22.32 -11.55 -9.65
C VAL A 151 -21.13 -11.98 -8.81
N MET A 152 -20.58 -11.03 -8.05
CA MET A 152 -19.52 -11.30 -7.09
C MET A 152 -20.09 -12.03 -5.87
N ARG A 153 -19.51 -13.18 -5.53
CA ARG A 153 -19.89 -13.99 -4.36
C ARG A 153 -18.77 -14.16 -3.36
N GLY A 154 -17.54 -13.81 -3.70
CA GLY A 154 -16.45 -13.70 -2.75
C GLY A 154 -15.69 -12.40 -2.99
N GLN A 155 -15.27 -11.75 -1.91
CA GLN A 155 -14.55 -10.49 -1.95
C GLN A 155 -13.63 -10.39 -0.75
N TRP A 156 -12.44 -9.82 -0.98
CA TRP A 156 -11.54 -9.42 0.08
C TRP A 156 -10.77 -8.18 -0.33
N ASP A 157 -10.67 -7.21 0.58
CA ASP A 157 -9.97 -5.95 0.38
C ASP A 157 -9.07 -5.68 1.58
N SER A 158 -7.76 -5.64 1.38
CA SER A 158 -6.81 -5.28 2.43
C SER A 158 -5.51 -4.72 1.88
N MET A 159 -4.83 -3.92 2.70
CA MET A 159 -3.42 -3.63 2.43
C MET A 159 -2.60 -4.92 2.47
N PRO A 160 -1.52 -5.04 1.66
CA PRO A 160 -0.71 -6.24 1.61
C PRO A 160 -0.20 -6.66 3.00
N VAL A 161 -0.15 -7.98 3.20
CA VAL A 161 0.31 -8.64 4.42
C VAL A 161 -0.44 -8.11 5.64
N ASN A 162 -1.77 -8.00 5.52
CA ASN A 162 -2.68 -7.47 6.55
C ASN A 162 -2.24 -6.09 7.09
N GLY A 163 -1.70 -5.24 6.21
CA GLY A 163 -1.24 -3.87 6.55
C GLY A 163 0.16 -3.77 7.12
N THR A 164 0.90 -4.88 7.27
CA THR A 164 2.28 -4.87 7.78
C THR A 164 3.34 -4.61 6.71
N ALA A 165 2.98 -4.75 5.43
CA ALA A 165 3.84 -4.44 4.30
C ALA A 165 3.18 -3.44 3.34
N PRO A 166 2.97 -2.18 3.75
CA PRO A 166 2.37 -1.16 2.89
C PRO A 166 3.20 -0.94 1.61
N THR A 167 2.54 -0.78 0.45
CA THR A 167 3.20 -0.75 -0.86
C THR A 167 4.24 0.38 -1.00
N SER A 168 4.05 1.54 -0.34
CA SER A 168 5.06 2.60 -0.39
C SER A 168 6.33 2.27 0.39
N GLY A 169 6.30 1.21 1.20
CA GLY A 169 7.44 0.71 1.97
C GLY A 169 8.24 -0.37 1.26
N TRP A 170 7.85 -0.80 0.05
CA TRP A 170 8.55 -1.84 -0.71
C TRP A 170 9.81 -1.29 -1.38
N LEU A 171 10.87 -2.09 -1.44
CA LEU A 171 12.12 -1.78 -2.12
C LEU A 171 12.12 -2.35 -3.55
N PRO A 172 12.77 -1.70 -4.53
CA PRO A 172 12.91 -2.25 -5.87
C PRO A 172 13.47 -3.67 -5.86
N GLY A 173 12.81 -4.57 -6.58
CA GLY A 173 13.12 -6.00 -6.69
C GLY A 173 12.61 -6.87 -5.53
N GLU A 174 12.11 -6.26 -4.46
CA GLU A 174 11.54 -6.99 -3.33
C GLU A 174 10.32 -7.80 -3.75
N VAL A 175 10.25 -9.03 -3.24
CA VAL A 175 9.15 -9.98 -3.42
C VAL A 175 8.35 -10.06 -2.13
N ILE A 176 7.04 -9.80 -2.24
CA ILE A 176 6.09 -9.83 -1.13
C ILE A 176 5.19 -11.04 -1.32
N GLU A 177 5.22 -11.95 -0.34
CA GLU A 177 4.27 -13.05 -0.22
C GLU A 177 3.07 -12.58 0.61
N ASP A 178 1.89 -12.64 0.01
CA ASP A 178 0.70 -11.98 0.53
C ASP A 178 -0.47 -12.96 0.56
N HIS A 179 -0.85 -13.38 1.76
CA HIS A 179 -1.79 -14.47 1.98
C HIS A 179 -3.19 -13.98 2.32
N TYR A 180 -4.19 -14.55 1.64
CA TYR A 180 -5.59 -14.18 1.74
C TYR A 180 -6.48 -15.39 2.01
N GLU A 181 -7.48 -15.20 2.86
CA GLU A 181 -8.59 -16.14 3.09
C GLU A 181 -9.87 -15.51 2.55
N ILE A 182 -10.30 -15.90 1.36
CA ILE A 182 -11.41 -15.25 0.68
C ILE A 182 -12.72 -15.95 1.06
N PRO A 183 -13.66 -15.27 1.74
CA PRO A 183 -14.94 -15.87 2.09
C PRO A 183 -15.87 -15.98 0.88
N MET A 184 -16.59 -17.10 0.79
CA MET A 184 -17.68 -17.29 -0.16
C MET A 184 -19.03 -17.03 0.48
N ALA A 185 -19.89 -16.29 -0.25
CA ALA A 185 -21.23 -15.94 0.19
C ALA A 185 -22.09 -17.18 0.44
N LYS A 186 -23.00 -17.06 1.42
CA LYS A 186 -23.95 -18.12 1.78
C LYS A 186 -24.81 -18.59 0.61
N ASP A 187 -25.16 -17.68 -0.28
CA ASP A 187 -26.02 -17.94 -1.43
C ASP A 187 -25.23 -18.31 -2.69
N ALA A 188 -23.91 -18.53 -2.61
CA ALA A 188 -23.08 -18.91 -3.74
C ALA A 188 -23.50 -20.29 -4.28
N PRO A 189 -24.08 -20.38 -5.48
CA PRO A 189 -24.43 -21.68 -6.05
C PRO A 189 -23.17 -22.50 -6.36
N ALA A 190 -23.31 -23.83 -6.35
CA ALA A 190 -22.25 -24.73 -6.80
C ALA A 190 -21.90 -24.46 -8.27
N TRP A 191 -20.73 -23.88 -8.50
CA TRP A 191 -20.25 -23.45 -9.81
C TRP A 191 -18.76 -23.09 -9.78
N LYS A 192 -18.18 -22.80 -10.94
CA LYS A 192 -16.81 -22.25 -11.08
C LYS A 192 -16.82 -20.72 -11.04
N TYR A 193 -16.19 -20.14 -10.03
CA TYR A 193 -16.05 -18.70 -9.86
C TYR A 193 -14.72 -18.23 -10.42
N ASP A 194 -14.75 -17.25 -11.31
CA ASP A 194 -13.55 -16.62 -11.84
C ASP A 194 -12.94 -15.70 -10.78
N ILE A 195 -11.64 -15.85 -10.53
CA ILE A 195 -10.89 -15.06 -9.55
C ILE A 195 -10.20 -13.91 -10.26
N PHE A 196 -10.48 -12.69 -9.81
CA PHE A 196 -9.86 -11.47 -10.30
C PHE A 196 -9.14 -10.72 -9.19
N VAL A 197 -8.00 -10.11 -9.53
CA VAL A 197 -7.18 -9.35 -8.60
C VAL A 197 -6.80 -8.00 -9.20
N GLY A 198 -6.72 -6.98 -8.35
CA GLY A 198 -6.16 -5.68 -8.70
C GLY A 198 -5.83 -4.87 -7.46
N MET A 199 -5.45 -3.61 -7.67
CA MET A 199 -5.16 -2.66 -6.61
C MET A 199 -5.94 -1.36 -6.82
N TYR A 200 -6.24 -0.65 -5.73
CA TYR A 200 -6.81 0.69 -5.75
C TYR A 200 -6.15 1.60 -4.72
N ASP A 201 -6.24 2.90 -4.95
CA ASP A 201 -5.85 3.91 -3.97
C ASP A 201 -7.00 4.10 -2.94
N PRO A 202 -6.78 3.81 -1.65
CA PRO A 202 -7.83 3.92 -0.64
C PRO A 202 -8.23 5.37 -0.31
N ASP A 203 -7.40 6.36 -0.61
CA ASP A 203 -7.73 7.78 -0.40
C ASP A 203 -8.68 8.29 -1.49
N THR A 204 -8.58 7.80 -2.73
CA THR A 204 -9.41 8.25 -3.87
C THR A 204 -10.49 7.26 -4.29
N GLY A 205 -10.33 5.98 -3.97
CA GLY A 205 -11.17 4.88 -4.45
C GLY A 205 -10.87 4.45 -5.90
N GLU A 206 -9.87 5.04 -6.55
CA GLU A 206 -9.54 4.76 -7.94
C GLU A 206 -8.75 3.46 -8.09
N ARG A 207 -9.20 2.56 -8.99
CA ARG A 207 -8.46 1.35 -9.35
C ARG A 207 -7.29 1.70 -10.25
N LEU A 208 -6.13 1.10 -9.96
CA LEU A 208 -4.92 1.34 -10.72
C LEU A 208 -4.98 0.67 -12.10
N PRO A 209 -4.50 1.34 -13.16
CA PRO A 209 -4.38 0.71 -14.46
C PRO A 209 -3.42 -0.48 -14.37
N LEU A 210 -3.75 -1.56 -15.08
CA LEU A 210 -2.86 -2.71 -15.16
C LEU A 210 -2.86 -3.36 -16.54
N SER A 211 -1.77 -4.07 -16.83
CA SER A 211 -1.59 -4.90 -18.02
C SER A 211 -1.03 -6.27 -17.62
N SER A 212 -1.14 -7.29 -18.46
CA SER A 212 -0.55 -8.60 -18.19
C SER A 212 -0.06 -9.26 -19.47
N GLN A 213 1.03 -10.03 -19.35
CA GLN A 213 1.58 -10.82 -20.46
C GLN A 213 0.85 -12.16 -20.66
N PHE A 214 0.37 -12.77 -19.57
CA PHE A 214 -0.13 -14.15 -19.59
C PHE A 214 -1.63 -14.28 -19.29
N ALA A 215 -2.25 -13.25 -18.74
CA ALA A 215 -3.63 -13.32 -18.28
C ALA A 215 -4.52 -12.20 -18.86
N PRO A 216 -5.82 -12.46 -19.08
CA PRO A 216 -6.77 -11.43 -19.48
C PRO A 216 -6.89 -10.32 -18.44
N VAL A 217 -7.01 -9.08 -18.91
CA VAL A 217 -7.23 -7.89 -18.10
C VAL A 217 -8.51 -7.20 -18.55
N SER A 218 -9.32 -6.79 -17.58
CA SER A 218 -10.51 -5.95 -17.81
C SER A 218 -10.82 -5.19 -16.53
N ASP A 219 -11.40 -3.99 -16.61
CA ASP A 219 -11.87 -3.25 -15.43
C ASP A 219 -10.80 -3.08 -14.32
N SER A 220 -9.55 -2.83 -14.74
CA SER A 220 -8.38 -2.67 -13.86
C SER A 220 -8.16 -3.86 -12.90
N ARG A 221 -8.45 -5.07 -13.38
CA ARG A 221 -8.19 -6.33 -12.69
C ARG A 221 -7.73 -7.41 -13.67
N VAL A 222 -6.82 -8.26 -13.21
CA VAL A 222 -6.32 -9.42 -13.95
C VAL A 222 -7.05 -10.68 -13.51
N TRP A 223 -7.40 -11.54 -14.46
CA TRP A 223 -7.96 -12.86 -14.17
C TRP A 223 -6.83 -13.84 -13.77
N LEU A 224 -7.02 -14.62 -12.69
CA LEU A 224 -6.03 -15.58 -12.22
C LEU A 224 -6.40 -17.02 -12.56
N SER A 225 -7.53 -17.49 -12.02
CA SER A 225 -7.97 -18.88 -12.11
C SER A 225 -9.46 -18.99 -11.79
N ARG A 226 -9.92 -20.22 -11.56
CA ARG A 226 -11.24 -20.52 -11.03
C ARG A 226 -11.16 -21.30 -9.72
N VAL A 227 -12.12 -21.04 -8.84
CA VAL A 227 -12.43 -21.88 -7.68
C VAL A 227 -13.79 -22.52 -7.91
N GLN A 228 -13.92 -23.82 -7.67
CA GLN A 228 -15.16 -24.58 -7.75
C GLN A 228 -15.86 -24.58 -6.39
N VAL A 229 -17.01 -23.91 -6.29
CA VAL A 229 -17.93 -24.13 -5.17
C VAL A 229 -18.65 -25.46 -5.39
N VAL A 230 -18.64 -26.31 -4.36
CA VAL A 230 -19.35 -27.59 -4.32
C VAL A 230 -20.50 -27.54 -3.31
N GLU A 231 -21.39 -28.53 -3.38
CA GLU A 231 -22.45 -28.74 -2.39
C GLU A 231 -21.93 -29.16 -1.00
#